data_AF-A0A2P6VQ83-F1
#
_entry.id   AF-A0A2P6VQ83-F1
#
_cell.length_a   1.000
_cell.length_b   1.000
_cell.length_c   1.000
_cell.angle_alpha   90.00
_cell.angle_beta   90.00
_cell.angle_gamma   90.00
#
_symmetry.space_group_name_H-M   'P 1'
#
loop_
_entity.id
_entity.type
_entity.pdbx_description
1 polymer ?
#
loop_
_entity_poly.entity_id
_entity_poly.type
_entity_poly.pdbx_seq_one_letter_code
_entity_poly.pdbx_strand_id
1 'polypeptide(L)'
;MAQHSDKLAERQPAEPPKQYAEQQQQQQQPQPGGVQLLQGTCGWSDPGLVRCGRFYPQGVRSSEDKLWLYSRQFPCVEVDTSTYAIPRADVTQRWAQAAAPGFRFHVKAFGLFCWQSCAASALPAEARALLPPRLASSGPAGHARRLGLVVFQYHLAFVPSTQNLQYLLRCRSQLDARFAMAVELRCRAWFTDEAWRRRLADALTCQGITLVSADELEHETLQRDREQAGLPPGAVRRLLPTALEVTTPDWHYVRVHRRHGASDRLLPQGEMDAWAVRLAEQLAPRLRGPIFFLWGTDWEDAPMRNARSLEAAVPPALRCDWRQRCVTAEGTQRGTIQYLFAQAAAAGSSGGGGSGAADGEGQQQQKQETGQKRGREAAAAPGSGKRSSSGGGSILRFLQQRPSPATG
;
A
#
# COMPACT_ATOMS: atom_id res chain seq x y z
N MET A 1 -33.11 48.27 -11.55
CA MET A 1 -32.62 47.37 -10.47
C MET A 1 -33.55 46.17 -10.41
N ALA A 2 -33.08 44.97 -10.77
CA ALA A 2 -33.84 43.74 -10.63
C ALA A 2 -32.91 42.68 -10.01
N GLN A 3 -33.35 42.06 -8.92
CA GLN A 3 -32.58 41.06 -8.21
C GLN A 3 -32.81 39.68 -8.86
N HIS A 4 -31.73 38.92 -9.07
CA HIS A 4 -31.81 37.48 -9.28
C HIS A 4 -31.08 36.80 -8.12
N SER A 5 -31.86 36.16 -7.25
CA SER A 5 -31.38 35.43 -6.09
C SER A 5 -31.51 33.94 -6.40
N ASP A 6 -30.39 33.33 -6.81
CA ASP A 6 -30.36 31.96 -7.31
C ASP A 6 -30.37 30.98 -6.12
N LYS A 7 -31.47 30.23 -5.96
CA LYS A 7 -31.64 29.28 -4.86
C LYS A 7 -30.99 27.94 -5.20
N LEU A 8 -29.75 27.77 -4.77
CA LEU A 8 -29.11 26.45 -4.69
C LEU A 8 -29.88 25.53 -3.74
N ALA A 9 -30.71 24.65 -4.28
CA ALA A 9 -31.42 23.64 -3.51
C ALA A 9 -30.45 22.56 -2.99
N GLU A 10 -30.43 22.37 -1.67
CA GLU A 10 -29.69 21.27 -1.03
C GLU A 10 -30.25 19.91 -1.47
N ARG A 11 -29.54 19.21 -2.34
CA ARG A 11 -29.82 17.80 -2.61
C ARG A 11 -29.31 16.97 -1.44
N GLN A 12 -30.22 16.32 -0.73
CA GLN A 12 -29.89 15.28 0.24
C GLN A 12 -29.07 14.17 -0.43
N PRO A 13 -28.06 13.59 0.25
CA PRO A 13 -27.31 12.47 -0.29
C PRO A 13 -28.22 11.25 -0.43
N ALA A 14 -28.18 10.59 -1.58
CA ALA A 14 -28.93 9.35 -1.81
C ALA A 14 -28.43 8.25 -0.86
N GLU A 15 -29.34 7.56 -0.19
CA GLU A 15 -29.01 6.39 0.62
C GLU A 15 -28.34 5.29 -0.22
N PRO A 16 -27.29 4.62 0.28
CA PRO A 16 -26.68 3.51 -0.43
C PRO A 16 -27.66 2.32 -0.53
N PRO A 17 -27.68 1.55 -1.64
CA PRO A 17 -28.57 0.41 -1.80
C PRO A 17 -28.41 -0.61 -0.67
N LYS A 18 -29.52 -1.03 -0.03
CA LYS A 18 -29.53 -1.88 1.19
C LYS A 18 -28.67 -3.15 1.05
N GLN A 19 -28.75 -3.83 -0.09
CA GLN A 19 -27.93 -5.02 -0.41
C GLN A 19 -26.41 -4.78 -0.32
N TYR A 20 -25.94 -3.54 -0.49
CA TYR A 20 -24.52 -3.19 -0.39
C TYR A 20 -24.07 -3.01 1.07
N ALA A 21 -24.95 -2.49 1.93
CA ALA A 21 -24.71 -2.37 3.38
C ALA A 21 -24.69 -3.74 4.07
N GLU A 22 -25.65 -4.61 3.73
CA GLU A 22 -25.75 -5.99 4.25
C GLU A 22 -24.52 -6.83 3.89
N GLN A 23 -24.00 -6.70 2.65
CA GLN A 23 -22.78 -7.39 2.23
C GLN A 23 -21.50 -6.83 2.85
N GLN A 24 -21.45 -5.52 3.17
CA GLN A 24 -20.34 -4.96 3.95
C GLN A 24 -20.36 -5.48 5.38
N GLN A 25 -21.53 -5.54 6.03
CA GLN A 25 -21.66 -6.15 7.36
C GLN A 25 -21.19 -7.61 7.37
N GLN A 26 -21.54 -8.43 6.37
CA GLN A 26 -21.06 -9.82 6.28
C GLN A 26 -19.54 -9.96 6.06
N GLN A 27 -18.86 -8.97 5.50
CA GLN A 27 -17.38 -8.97 5.32
C GLN A 27 -16.63 -8.22 6.43
N GLN A 28 -17.36 -7.44 7.23
CA GLN A 28 -16.92 -6.81 8.48
C GLN A 28 -17.32 -7.63 9.72
N GLN A 29 -18.03 -8.75 9.55
CA GLN A 29 -18.33 -9.68 10.63
C GLN A 29 -17.02 -10.06 11.33
N PRO A 30 -16.88 -9.77 12.64
CA PRO A 30 -15.68 -10.11 13.37
C PRO A 30 -15.52 -11.63 13.31
N GLN A 31 -14.40 -12.08 12.74
CA GLN A 31 -14.00 -13.48 12.83
C GLN A 31 -13.91 -13.84 14.31
N PRO A 32 -14.44 -15.00 14.77
CA PRO A 32 -14.44 -15.35 16.18
C PRO A 32 -12.99 -15.48 16.69
N GLY A 33 -12.55 -14.44 17.40
CA GLY A 33 -11.18 -14.23 17.84
C GLY A 33 -10.99 -12.76 18.25
N GLY A 34 -10.13 -12.50 19.23
CA GLY A 34 -9.90 -11.16 19.75
C GLY A 34 -9.21 -10.22 18.75
N VAL A 35 -8.90 -9.01 19.25
CA VAL A 35 -8.11 -7.99 18.51
C VAL A 35 -6.83 -8.60 17.96
N GLN A 36 -6.55 -8.37 16.68
CA GLN A 36 -5.38 -8.90 15.98
C GLN A 36 -4.49 -7.79 15.44
N LEU A 37 -3.18 -7.99 15.54
CA LEU A 37 -2.17 -7.16 14.91
C LEU A 37 -2.03 -7.53 13.42
N LEU A 38 -2.45 -6.63 12.54
CA LEU A 38 -2.30 -6.76 11.10
C LEU A 38 -1.14 -5.87 10.64
N GLN A 39 0.03 -6.48 10.46
CA GLN A 39 1.24 -5.75 10.07
C GLN A 39 1.32 -5.51 8.56
N GLY A 40 1.98 -4.43 8.17
CA GLY A 40 2.28 -4.11 6.77
C GLY A 40 3.42 -3.09 6.65
N THR A 41 3.70 -2.64 5.43
CA THR A 41 4.78 -1.68 5.14
C THR A 41 4.27 -0.49 4.32
N CYS A 42 5.01 0.62 4.32
CA CYS A 42 4.72 1.81 3.50
C CYS A 42 5.17 1.61 2.05
N GLY A 43 4.51 0.68 1.35
CA GLY A 43 4.83 0.25 -0.01
C GLY A 43 5.52 -1.12 -0.05
N TRP A 44 5.48 -1.78 -1.21
CA TRP A 44 5.99 -3.14 -1.39
C TRP A 44 7.12 -3.27 -2.42
N SER A 45 7.40 -2.23 -3.20
CA SER A 45 8.32 -2.30 -4.35
C SER A 45 9.39 -1.20 -4.35
N ASP A 46 9.81 -0.76 -3.16
CA ASP A 46 10.91 0.20 -3.00
C ASP A 46 12.21 -0.34 -3.68
N PRO A 47 12.99 0.51 -4.39
CA PRO A 47 14.21 0.07 -5.05
C PRO A 47 15.26 -0.54 -4.11
N GLY A 48 15.36 -0.09 -2.86
CA GLY A 48 16.23 -0.68 -1.85
C GLY A 48 15.79 -2.09 -1.46
N LEU A 49 14.50 -2.27 -1.16
CA LEU A 49 13.91 -3.59 -0.87
C LEU A 49 14.07 -4.58 -2.04
N VAL A 50 13.88 -4.13 -3.27
CA VAL A 50 14.02 -4.98 -4.46
C VAL A 50 15.50 -5.32 -4.72
N ARG A 51 16.41 -4.35 -4.59
CA ARG A 51 17.84 -4.52 -4.85
C ARG A 51 18.56 -5.35 -3.78
N CYS A 52 18.12 -5.32 -2.53
CA CYS A 52 18.78 -6.06 -1.45
C CYS A 52 18.66 -7.58 -1.61
N GLY A 53 17.68 -8.07 -2.39
CA GLY A 53 17.52 -9.49 -2.75
C GLY A 53 17.11 -10.42 -1.61
N ARG A 54 16.85 -9.90 -0.40
CA ARG A 54 16.54 -10.71 0.79
C ARG A 54 15.06 -11.05 0.96
N PHE A 55 14.16 -10.28 0.33
CA PHE A 55 12.71 -10.51 0.40
C PHE A 55 12.11 -11.09 -0.88
N TYR A 56 12.56 -10.62 -2.05
CA TYR A 56 12.11 -11.11 -3.35
C TYR A 56 13.11 -12.10 -3.95
N PRO A 57 12.68 -13.30 -4.40
CA PRO A 57 13.52 -14.21 -5.16
C PRO A 57 14.11 -13.58 -6.43
N GLN A 58 15.27 -14.07 -6.85
CA GLN A 58 15.88 -13.65 -8.11
C GLN A 58 14.96 -13.92 -9.30
N GLY A 59 14.91 -12.97 -10.24
CA GLY A 59 14.08 -13.07 -11.46
C GLY A 59 12.68 -12.45 -11.35
N VAL A 60 12.20 -12.11 -10.15
CA VAL A 60 10.90 -11.43 -9.96
C VAL A 60 10.98 -9.98 -10.46
N ARG A 61 10.35 -9.69 -11.61
CA ARG A 61 10.48 -8.39 -12.31
C ARG A 61 9.24 -7.51 -12.25
N SER A 62 8.04 -8.04 -12.52
CA SER A 62 6.82 -7.21 -12.56
C SER A 62 6.44 -6.67 -11.18
N SER A 63 5.62 -5.61 -11.15
CA SER A 63 5.10 -5.05 -9.91
C SER A 63 4.00 -5.93 -9.31
N GLU A 64 3.27 -6.62 -10.19
CA GLU A 64 2.20 -7.57 -9.90
C GLU A 64 2.74 -8.85 -9.25
N ASP A 65 3.83 -9.46 -9.74
CA ASP A 65 4.47 -10.63 -9.12
C ASP A 65 5.03 -10.30 -7.72
N LYS A 66 5.64 -9.11 -7.57
CA LYS A 66 6.13 -8.60 -6.28
C LYS A 66 4.97 -8.43 -5.30
N LEU A 67 3.87 -7.83 -5.74
CA LEU A 67 2.67 -7.65 -4.94
C LEU A 67 2.03 -8.98 -4.54
N TRP A 68 1.94 -9.95 -5.46
CA TRP A 68 1.46 -11.30 -5.16
C TRP A 68 2.33 -11.97 -4.08
N LEU A 69 3.66 -11.97 -4.24
CA LEU A 69 4.60 -12.50 -3.23
C LEU A 69 4.50 -11.79 -1.88
N TYR A 70 4.40 -10.46 -1.89
CA TYR A 70 4.26 -9.64 -0.68
C TYR A 70 2.96 -9.94 0.07
N SER A 71 1.84 -9.98 -0.65
CA SER A 71 0.50 -10.15 -0.08
C SER A 71 0.24 -11.52 0.53
N ARG A 72 1.10 -12.52 0.25
CA ARG A 72 1.08 -13.83 0.95
C ARG A 72 1.91 -13.82 2.24
N GLN A 73 2.64 -12.75 2.53
CA GLN A 73 3.43 -12.58 3.76
C GLN A 73 2.80 -11.57 4.72
N PHE A 74 2.22 -10.48 4.20
CA PHE A 74 1.55 -9.45 5.00
C PHE A 74 0.06 -9.31 4.62
N PRO A 75 -0.85 -9.10 5.59
CA PRO A 75 -2.29 -8.89 5.35
C PRO A 75 -2.63 -7.55 4.69
N CYS A 76 -1.73 -6.56 4.77
CA CYS A 76 -1.99 -5.23 4.26
C CYS A 76 -0.73 -4.50 3.79
N VAL A 77 -0.91 -3.43 3.03
CA VAL A 77 0.14 -2.46 2.66
C VAL A 77 -0.43 -1.06 2.62
N GLU A 78 0.41 -0.05 2.89
CA GLU A 78 0.09 1.35 2.65
C GLU A 78 0.66 1.80 1.30
N VAL A 79 -0.16 2.42 0.45
CA VAL A 79 0.18 2.81 -0.93
C VAL A 79 0.66 4.26 -0.94
N ASP A 80 1.89 4.50 -0.51
CA ASP A 80 2.44 5.86 -0.35
C ASP A 80 2.57 6.67 -1.64
N THR A 81 2.69 6.00 -2.78
CA THR A 81 2.81 6.63 -4.12
C THR A 81 1.61 7.52 -4.45
N SER A 82 0.43 7.20 -3.90
CA SER A 82 -0.81 7.98 -4.05
C SER A 82 -0.72 9.41 -3.50
N THR A 83 0.18 9.66 -2.54
CA THR A 83 0.49 11.02 -2.05
C THR A 83 1.02 11.92 -3.16
N TYR A 84 1.82 11.33 -4.07
CA TYR A 84 2.55 12.06 -5.11
C TYR A 84 1.84 12.08 -6.46
N ALA A 85 0.98 11.09 -6.76
CA ALA A 85 0.16 11.05 -7.96
C ALA A 85 -1.06 10.15 -7.73
N ILE A 86 -2.26 10.59 -8.16
CA ILE A 86 -3.45 9.74 -8.09
C ILE A 86 -3.29 8.55 -9.05
N PRO A 87 -3.32 7.30 -8.57
CA PRO A 87 -3.09 6.14 -9.42
C PRO A 87 -4.27 5.92 -10.38
N ARG A 88 -3.95 5.53 -11.62
CA ARG A 88 -4.96 5.21 -12.64
C ARG A 88 -5.80 4.00 -12.24
N ALA A 89 -7.08 4.01 -12.63
CA ALA A 89 -8.01 2.91 -12.34
C ALA A 89 -7.52 1.54 -12.86
N ASP A 90 -6.90 1.48 -14.04
CA ASP A 90 -6.38 0.21 -14.59
C ASP A 90 -5.21 -0.34 -13.76
N VAL A 91 -4.40 0.53 -13.16
CA VAL A 91 -3.26 0.16 -12.31
C VAL A 91 -3.78 -0.38 -10.98
N THR A 92 -4.73 0.30 -10.34
CA THR A 92 -5.32 -0.18 -9.07
C THR A 92 -6.13 -1.46 -9.25
N GLN A 93 -6.76 -1.65 -10.42
CA GLN A 93 -7.40 -2.91 -10.80
C GLN A 93 -6.39 -4.06 -10.93
N ARG A 94 -5.24 -3.87 -11.61
CA ARG A 94 -4.19 -4.90 -11.67
C ARG A 94 -3.66 -5.26 -10.29
N TRP A 95 -3.48 -4.28 -9.40
CA TRP A 95 -3.09 -4.56 -7.99
C TRP A 95 -4.14 -5.39 -7.25
N ALA A 96 -5.42 -5.02 -7.39
CA ALA A 96 -6.53 -5.76 -6.80
C ALA A 96 -6.72 -7.16 -7.38
N GLN A 97 -6.25 -7.43 -8.60
CA GLN A 97 -6.25 -8.76 -9.21
C GLN A 97 -5.05 -9.59 -8.76
N ALA A 98 -3.86 -8.99 -8.61
CA ALA A 98 -2.62 -9.68 -8.27
C ALA A 98 -2.49 -10.08 -6.79
N ALA A 99 -3.06 -9.31 -5.86
CA ALA A 99 -2.90 -9.58 -4.42
C ALA A 99 -3.70 -10.80 -3.94
N ALA A 100 -3.22 -11.45 -2.88
CA ALA A 100 -3.86 -12.58 -2.21
C ALA A 100 -5.31 -12.27 -1.73
N PRO A 101 -6.21 -13.27 -1.64
CA PRO A 101 -7.55 -13.08 -1.10
C PRO A 101 -7.53 -12.47 0.31
N GLY A 102 -8.42 -11.52 0.59
CA GLY A 102 -8.50 -10.83 1.90
C GLY A 102 -7.45 -9.75 2.15
N PHE A 103 -6.43 -9.60 1.29
CA PHE A 103 -5.42 -8.56 1.40
C PHE A 103 -5.99 -7.14 1.26
N ARG A 104 -5.53 -6.21 2.11
CA ARG A 104 -6.05 -4.82 2.19
C ARG A 104 -5.02 -3.79 1.73
N PHE A 105 -5.44 -2.87 0.88
CA PHE A 105 -4.67 -1.68 0.51
C PHE A 105 -5.14 -0.49 1.34
N HIS A 106 -4.29 0.09 2.17
CA HIS A 106 -4.49 1.43 2.72
C HIS A 106 -3.89 2.43 1.74
N VAL A 107 -4.57 3.52 1.43
CA VAL A 107 -4.13 4.46 0.37
C VAL A 107 -4.01 5.84 0.98
N LYS A 108 -2.89 6.54 0.74
CA LYS A 108 -2.74 7.91 1.20
C LYS A 108 -3.62 8.86 0.38
N ALA A 109 -4.17 9.86 1.05
CA ALA A 109 -4.75 10.99 0.37
C ALA A 109 -3.66 11.75 -0.41
N PHE A 110 -3.99 12.20 -1.61
CA PHE A 110 -3.10 12.99 -2.46
C PHE A 110 -2.64 14.27 -1.73
N GLY A 111 -1.35 14.60 -1.85
CA GLY A 111 -0.64 15.48 -0.92
C GLY A 111 -1.24 16.87 -0.71
N LEU A 112 -1.91 17.44 -1.72
CA LEU A 112 -2.57 18.75 -1.60
C LEU A 112 -3.65 18.80 -0.51
N PHE A 113 -4.39 17.72 -0.26
CA PHE A 113 -5.40 17.68 0.81
C PHE A 113 -4.77 17.65 2.20
N CYS A 114 -3.48 17.35 2.27
CA CYS A 114 -2.73 17.12 3.50
C CYS A 114 -1.66 18.21 3.73
N TRP A 115 -1.78 19.34 3.02
CA TRP A 115 -0.84 20.47 3.06
C TRP A 115 0.60 20.09 2.69
N GLN A 116 0.75 19.16 1.74
CA GLN A 116 2.03 18.81 1.14
C GLN A 116 2.13 19.40 -0.27
N SER A 117 3.28 19.96 -0.61
CA SER A 117 3.57 20.43 -1.98
C SER A 117 3.52 19.26 -2.96
N CYS A 118 2.84 19.43 -4.10
CA CYS A 118 2.91 18.50 -5.23
C CYS A 118 3.41 19.21 -6.49
N ALA A 119 4.01 18.46 -7.42
CA ALA A 119 4.25 18.98 -8.75
C ALA A 119 2.90 19.22 -9.46
N ALA A 120 2.75 20.31 -10.21
CA ALA A 120 1.51 20.58 -10.95
C ALA A 120 1.17 19.48 -11.96
N SER A 121 2.19 18.78 -12.50
CA SER A 121 2.04 17.62 -13.39
C SER A 121 1.41 16.38 -12.73
N ALA A 122 1.38 16.31 -11.40
CA ALA A 122 0.73 15.21 -10.66
C ALA A 122 -0.80 15.32 -10.59
N LEU A 123 -1.35 16.50 -10.92
CA LEU A 123 -2.79 16.70 -11.00
C LEU A 123 -3.36 15.99 -12.25
N PRO A 124 -4.50 15.27 -12.11
CA PRO A 124 -5.27 14.77 -13.24
C PRO A 124 -5.51 15.86 -14.28
N ALA A 125 -5.58 15.48 -15.56
CA ALA A 125 -5.75 16.45 -16.65
C ALA A 125 -7.01 17.32 -16.46
N GLU A 126 -8.11 16.73 -15.96
CA GLU A 126 -9.33 17.50 -15.64
C GLU A 126 -9.09 18.50 -14.49
N ALA A 127 -8.37 18.11 -13.44
CA ALA A 127 -8.06 18.97 -12.30
C ALA A 127 -7.09 20.11 -12.64
N ARG A 128 -6.19 19.91 -13.62
CA ARG A 128 -5.35 20.98 -14.19
C ARG A 128 -6.14 22.00 -15.00
N ALA A 129 -7.32 21.63 -15.50
CA ALA A 129 -8.16 22.47 -16.35
C ALA A 129 -9.28 23.21 -15.60
N LEU A 130 -9.61 22.83 -14.35
CA LEU A 130 -10.85 23.23 -13.66
C LEU A 130 -10.67 23.59 -12.17
N LEU A 131 -9.78 24.52 -11.84
CA LEU A 131 -9.79 25.13 -10.50
C LEU A 131 -10.90 26.20 -10.44
N PRO A 132 -12.04 26.04 -9.72
CA PRO A 132 -12.57 24.88 -8.96
C PRO A 132 -13.97 24.39 -9.50
N PRO A 133 -14.76 23.48 -8.86
CA PRO A 133 -14.52 22.61 -7.69
C PRO A 133 -14.85 21.09 -7.87
N ARG A 134 -14.52 20.31 -6.82
CA ARG A 134 -14.83 18.88 -6.52
C ARG A 134 -13.97 17.81 -7.19
N LEU A 135 -13.49 16.88 -6.36
CA LEU A 135 -12.74 15.70 -6.79
C LEU A 135 -13.69 14.65 -7.38
N ALA A 136 -13.36 14.17 -8.58
CA ALA A 136 -14.00 12.99 -9.16
C ALA A 136 -13.45 11.72 -8.50
N SER A 137 -14.23 11.13 -7.59
CA SER A 137 -13.98 9.79 -7.04
C SER A 137 -14.46 8.68 -7.98
N SER A 138 -13.82 8.53 -9.15
CA SER A 138 -14.14 7.52 -10.16
C SER A 138 -13.24 6.27 -10.08
N GLY A 139 -13.20 5.64 -8.90
CA GLY A 139 -12.73 4.26 -8.76
C GLY A 139 -13.84 3.27 -9.17
N PRO A 140 -13.58 2.24 -10.01
CA PRO A 140 -14.62 1.29 -10.41
C PRO A 140 -15.20 0.55 -9.19
N ALA A 141 -16.53 0.61 -9.04
CA ALA A 141 -17.24 0.25 -7.79
C ALA A 141 -17.05 -1.19 -7.28
N GLY A 142 -16.54 -2.11 -8.11
CA GLY A 142 -16.19 -3.48 -7.70
C GLY A 142 -14.91 -3.58 -6.85
N HIS A 143 -13.97 -2.63 -6.98
CA HIS A 143 -12.65 -2.71 -6.34
C HIS A 143 -12.62 -2.13 -4.91
N ALA A 144 -13.67 -1.43 -4.50
CA ALA A 144 -13.82 -0.89 -3.14
C ALA A 144 -13.66 -1.95 -2.03
N ARG A 145 -13.90 -3.23 -2.35
CA ARG A 145 -13.80 -4.37 -1.41
C ARG A 145 -12.39 -4.68 -0.91
N ARG A 146 -11.32 -4.21 -1.58
CA ARG A 146 -9.93 -4.38 -1.13
C ARG A 146 -9.29 -3.12 -0.56
N LEU A 147 -9.98 -1.98 -0.58
CA LEU A 147 -9.51 -0.78 0.10
C LEU A 147 -9.75 -0.93 1.61
N GLY A 148 -8.71 -0.73 2.41
CA GLY A 148 -8.77 -0.74 3.87
C GLY A 148 -9.18 0.61 4.43
N LEU A 149 -8.31 1.61 4.26
CA LEU A 149 -8.46 2.96 4.81
C LEU A 149 -7.90 4.01 3.84
N VAL A 150 -8.41 5.24 3.89
CA VAL A 150 -7.77 6.40 3.27
C VAL A 150 -7.04 7.21 4.35
N VAL A 151 -5.71 7.31 4.22
CA VAL A 151 -4.82 7.89 5.23
C VAL A 151 -4.48 9.34 4.87
N PHE A 152 -4.93 10.29 5.69
CA PHE A 152 -4.66 11.72 5.55
C PHE A 152 -3.51 12.12 6.49
N GLN A 153 -2.29 12.16 5.96
CA GLN A 153 -1.09 12.54 6.70
C GLN A 153 -0.79 14.05 6.58
N TYR A 154 -1.29 14.84 7.53
CA TYR A 154 -1.11 16.29 7.55
C TYR A 154 0.32 16.72 7.91
N HIS A 155 0.85 17.68 7.17
CA HIS A 155 2.18 18.24 7.42
C HIS A 155 2.29 18.99 8.77
N LEU A 156 3.52 19.24 9.24
CA LEU A 156 3.79 19.91 10.53
C LEU A 156 3.24 21.34 10.65
N ALA A 157 3.08 22.01 9.51
CA ALA A 157 2.46 23.34 9.45
C ALA A 157 0.94 23.32 9.75
N PHE A 158 0.32 22.13 9.75
CA PHE A 158 -1.07 21.94 10.17
C PHE A 158 -1.16 21.93 11.69
N VAL A 159 -1.04 23.11 12.29
CA VAL A 159 -1.09 23.35 13.75
C VAL A 159 -2.54 23.36 14.28
N PRO A 160 -2.76 23.22 15.60
CA PRO A 160 -4.10 23.32 16.20
C PRO A 160 -4.77 24.66 15.91
N SER A 161 -5.92 24.62 15.25
CA SER A 161 -6.81 25.78 15.08
C SER A 161 -8.22 25.34 14.74
N THR A 162 -9.21 26.19 15.01
CA THR A 162 -10.62 25.90 14.66
C THR A 162 -10.78 25.76 13.14
N GLN A 163 -10.06 26.57 12.36
CA GLN A 163 -10.07 26.52 10.90
C GLN A 163 -9.46 25.23 10.35
N ASN A 164 -8.34 24.77 10.93
CA ASN A 164 -7.68 23.53 10.53
C ASN A 164 -8.54 22.31 10.90
N LEU A 165 -9.16 22.29 12.08
CA LEU A 165 -10.12 21.24 12.44
C LEU A 165 -11.31 21.21 11.46
N GLN A 166 -11.91 22.37 11.15
CA GLN A 166 -12.98 22.47 10.14
C GLN A 166 -12.54 22.02 8.74
N TYR A 167 -11.28 22.25 8.36
CA TYR A 167 -10.72 21.78 7.09
C TYR A 167 -10.62 20.25 7.07
N LEU A 168 -10.12 19.62 8.14
CA LEU A 168 -10.06 18.16 8.28
C LEU A 168 -11.46 17.53 8.18
N LEU A 169 -12.45 18.11 8.87
CA LEU A 169 -13.84 17.64 8.81
C LEU A 169 -14.47 17.83 7.42
N ARG A 170 -14.08 18.88 6.69
CA ARG A 170 -14.46 19.08 5.28
C ARG A 170 -13.84 18.04 4.36
N CYS A 171 -12.59 17.63 4.58
CA CYS A 171 -11.99 16.50 3.87
C CYS A 171 -12.77 15.21 4.14
N ARG A 172 -13.23 14.97 5.38
CA ARG A 172 -14.09 13.82 5.69
C ARG A 172 -15.42 13.84 4.92
N SER A 173 -16.08 14.99 4.84
CA SER A 173 -17.38 15.11 4.14
C SER A 173 -17.26 15.05 2.62
N GLN A 174 -16.08 15.32 2.06
CA GLN A 174 -15.79 15.18 0.63
C GLN A 174 -15.33 13.75 0.26
N LEU A 175 -14.78 12.99 1.20
CA LEU A 175 -14.48 11.58 1.00
C LEU A 175 -15.78 10.77 0.97
N ASP A 176 -15.97 10.00 -0.11
CA ASP A 176 -17.08 9.06 -0.27
C ASP A 176 -17.33 8.25 1.02
N ALA A 177 -18.56 8.24 1.51
CA ALA A 177 -18.92 7.67 2.79
C ALA A 177 -18.56 6.18 2.93
N ARG A 178 -18.44 5.45 1.82
CA ARG A 178 -18.04 4.04 1.76
C ARG A 178 -16.57 3.80 2.17
N PHE A 179 -15.75 4.85 2.22
CA PHE A 179 -14.35 4.77 2.60
C PHE A 179 -14.14 5.28 4.03
N ALA A 180 -13.54 4.44 4.87
CA ALA A 180 -13.09 4.82 6.19
C ALA A 180 -11.84 5.71 6.11
N MET A 181 -11.78 6.71 6.99
CA MET A 181 -10.74 7.74 7.03
C MET A 181 -9.86 7.56 8.26
N ALA A 182 -8.55 7.59 8.06
CA ALA A 182 -7.57 7.70 9.13
C ALA A 182 -6.79 9.02 9.00
N VAL A 183 -6.51 9.70 10.11
CA VAL A 183 -5.79 10.99 10.13
C VAL A 183 -4.50 10.89 10.94
N GLU A 184 -3.38 11.24 10.31
CA GLU A 184 -2.09 11.43 11.00
C GLU A 184 -1.80 12.92 11.12
N LEU A 185 -1.62 13.39 12.35
CA LEU A 185 -1.25 14.76 12.66
C LEU A 185 0.20 14.78 13.15
N ARG A 186 1.11 15.23 12.27
CA ARG A 186 2.54 15.29 12.57
C ARG A 186 2.88 16.33 13.65
N CYS A 187 2.11 17.41 13.72
CA CYS A 187 2.30 18.48 14.70
C CYS A 187 1.83 18.02 16.09
N ARG A 188 2.76 17.80 17.03
CA ARG A 188 2.43 17.28 18.37
C ARG A 188 1.67 18.27 19.27
N ALA A 189 1.57 19.54 18.87
CA ALA A 189 0.75 20.54 19.55
C ALA A 189 -0.74 20.15 19.63
N TRP A 190 -1.24 19.29 18.72
CA TRP A 190 -2.60 18.74 18.81
C TRP A 190 -2.83 17.82 20.01
N PHE A 191 -1.77 17.32 20.64
CA PHE A 191 -1.81 16.33 21.72
C PHE A 191 -1.22 16.86 23.04
N THR A 192 -0.31 17.84 22.99
CA THR A 192 0.31 18.40 24.20
C THR A 192 -0.59 19.38 24.95
N ASP A 193 -1.55 20.01 24.26
CA ASP A 193 -2.60 20.79 24.91
C ASP A 193 -3.85 19.93 25.14
N GLU A 194 -4.26 19.79 26.40
CA GLU A 194 -5.33 18.87 26.81
C GLU A 194 -6.73 19.34 26.39
N ALA A 195 -6.92 20.63 26.06
CA ALA A 195 -8.18 21.12 25.51
C ALA A 195 -8.30 20.79 24.01
N TRP A 196 -7.23 21.00 23.24
CA TRP A 196 -7.15 20.59 21.84
C TRP A 196 -7.21 19.07 21.67
N ARG A 197 -6.52 18.31 22.53
CA ARG A 197 -6.51 16.85 22.51
C ARG A 197 -7.92 16.27 22.66
N ARG A 198 -8.69 16.72 23.67
CA ARG A 198 -10.09 16.31 23.86
C ARG A 198 -10.97 16.76 22.70
N ARG A 199 -10.93 18.05 22.33
CA ARG A 199 -11.74 18.60 21.24
C ARG A 199 -11.50 17.88 19.90
N LEU A 200 -10.27 17.49 19.62
CA LEU A 200 -9.91 16.68 18.48
C LEU A 200 -10.49 15.28 18.60
N ALA A 201 -10.24 14.56 19.70
CA ALA A 201 -10.73 13.20 19.91
C ALA A 201 -12.26 13.11 19.78
N ASP A 202 -13.00 14.05 20.37
CA ASP A 202 -14.46 14.15 20.26
C ASP A 202 -14.89 14.35 18.80
N ALA A 203 -14.29 15.34 18.10
CA ALA A 203 -14.63 15.63 16.71
C ALA A 203 -14.33 14.48 15.74
N LEU A 204 -13.23 13.76 15.95
CA LEU A 204 -12.88 12.56 15.17
C LEU A 204 -13.85 11.41 15.45
N THR A 205 -14.20 11.19 16.73
CA THR A 205 -15.16 10.16 17.16
C THR A 205 -16.55 10.40 16.56
N CYS A 206 -17.07 11.62 16.66
CA CYS A 206 -18.37 12.01 16.09
C CYS A 206 -18.46 11.87 14.56
N GLN A 207 -17.32 11.76 13.86
CA GLN A 207 -17.26 11.69 12.39
C GLN A 207 -16.74 10.33 11.88
N GLY A 208 -16.54 9.36 12.79
CA GLY A 208 -16.04 8.03 12.45
C GLY A 208 -14.64 8.05 11.84
N ILE A 209 -13.77 8.95 12.31
CA ILE A 209 -12.40 9.12 11.81
C ILE A 209 -11.42 8.47 12.80
N THR A 210 -10.58 7.57 12.33
CA THR A 210 -9.53 6.94 13.14
C THR A 210 -8.33 7.89 13.30
N LEU A 211 -7.91 8.20 14.53
CA LEU A 211 -6.64 8.87 14.78
C LEU A 211 -5.49 7.87 14.58
N VAL A 212 -4.47 8.25 13.81
CA VAL A 212 -3.26 7.45 13.62
C VAL A 212 -2.27 7.70 14.76
N SER A 213 -1.83 6.62 15.40
CA SER A 213 -0.68 6.62 16.31
C SER A 213 0.63 6.66 15.53
N ALA A 214 1.14 7.86 15.29
CA ALA A 214 2.43 8.06 14.61
C ALA A 214 3.60 8.09 15.61
N ASP A 215 4.56 7.18 15.45
CA ASP A 215 5.78 7.05 16.29
C ASP A 215 7.02 7.43 15.48
N GLU A 216 7.74 8.46 15.93
CA GLU A 216 8.67 9.23 15.12
C GLU A 216 9.82 9.79 15.96
N LEU A 217 10.95 10.09 15.31
CA LEU A 217 12.00 10.91 15.93
C LEU A 217 11.73 12.40 15.74
N GLU A 218 12.05 13.18 16.77
CA GLU A 218 11.99 14.65 16.75
C GLU A 218 12.86 15.23 15.61
N HIS A 219 14.09 14.73 15.46
CA HIS A 219 15.04 15.27 14.48
C HIS A 219 14.64 14.99 13.02
N GLU A 220 14.09 13.81 12.72
CA GLU A 220 13.53 13.53 11.38
C GLU A 220 12.39 14.46 11.02
N THR A 221 11.57 14.77 12.02
CA THR A 221 10.39 15.61 11.88
C THR A 221 10.79 17.07 11.66
N LEU A 222 11.85 17.55 12.30
CA LEU A 222 12.31 18.94 12.22
C LEU A 222 13.30 19.23 11.06
N GLN A 223 13.81 18.20 10.35
CA GLN A 223 14.66 18.39 9.16
C GLN A 223 13.86 18.99 7.99
N ARG A 224 14.33 20.15 7.49
CA ARG A 224 13.63 20.91 6.44
C ARG A 224 13.81 20.34 5.03
N ASP A 225 14.98 19.75 4.78
CA ASP A 225 15.41 19.19 3.48
C ASP A 225 14.98 17.71 3.28
N ARG A 226 14.67 17.00 4.37
CA ARG A 226 14.40 15.55 4.42
C ARG A 226 15.56 14.68 3.93
N GLU A 227 16.79 15.19 3.93
CA GLU A 227 17.98 14.47 3.46
C GLU A 227 18.34 13.25 4.33
N GLN A 228 17.72 13.13 5.52
CA GLN A 228 17.98 12.03 6.46
C GLN A 228 19.47 11.96 6.84
N ALA A 229 20.11 13.13 6.99
CA ALA A 229 21.53 13.26 7.34
C ALA A 229 21.90 12.74 8.74
N GLY A 230 20.92 12.28 9.52
CA GLY A 230 21.10 11.74 10.87
C GLY A 230 21.00 12.81 11.95
N LEU A 231 21.72 12.60 13.06
CA LEU A 231 21.84 13.58 14.15
C LEU A 231 23.19 14.28 14.07
N PRO A 232 23.28 15.57 14.45
CA PRO A 232 24.56 16.22 14.73
C PRO A 232 25.37 15.42 15.77
N PRO A 233 26.71 15.44 15.72
CA PRO A 233 27.55 14.80 16.73
C PRO A 233 27.18 15.20 18.16
N GLY A 234 27.02 14.21 19.04
CA GLY A 234 26.62 14.41 20.44
C GLY A 234 25.12 14.62 20.69
N ALA A 235 24.29 14.79 19.66
CA ALA A 235 22.83 14.89 19.83
C ALA A 235 22.20 13.49 20.06
N VAL A 236 21.17 13.44 20.91
CA VAL A 236 20.50 12.19 21.34
C VAL A 236 19.19 11.97 20.57
N ARG A 237 18.87 10.71 20.27
CA ARG A 237 17.61 10.31 19.65
C ARG A 237 16.44 10.59 20.60
N ARG A 238 15.57 11.54 20.24
CA ARG A 238 14.34 11.85 20.99
C ARG A 238 13.11 11.32 20.25
N LEU A 239 12.33 10.50 20.96
CA LEU A 239 10.97 10.10 20.59
C LEU A 239 10.04 11.31 20.67
N LEU A 240 9.18 11.51 19.68
CA LEU A 240 8.00 12.36 19.84
C LEU A 240 6.90 11.58 20.60
N PRO A 241 6.08 12.23 21.45
CA PRO A 241 4.98 11.57 22.14
C PRO A 241 4.00 10.93 21.14
N THR A 242 3.77 9.62 21.27
CA THR A 242 2.84 8.87 20.42
C THR A 242 1.43 8.94 21.01
N ALA A 243 0.52 9.57 20.27
CA ALA A 243 -0.92 9.63 20.56
C ALA A 243 -1.53 8.21 20.49
N LEU A 244 -2.27 7.76 21.51
CA LEU A 244 -2.89 6.42 21.62
C LEU A 244 -4.42 6.52 21.86
N GLU A 245 -5.03 7.61 21.43
CA GLU A 245 -6.46 7.86 21.53
C GLU A 245 -7.22 7.00 20.51
N VAL A 246 -7.99 6.03 20.99
CA VAL A 246 -8.94 5.27 20.19
C VAL A 246 -10.18 6.13 19.95
N THR A 247 -10.28 6.72 18.76
CA THR A 247 -11.44 7.52 18.30
C THR A 247 -12.49 6.67 17.57
N THR A 248 -12.11 5.48 17.11
CA THR A 248 -13.00 4.48 16.50
C THR A 248 -12.67 3.11 17.08
N PRO A 249 -13.62 2.40 17.72
CA PRO A 249 -13.34 1.10 18.34
C PRO A 249 -13.19 -0.04 17.33
N ASP A 250 -13.64 0.11 16.08
CA ASP A 250 -13.71 -1.00 15.12
C ASP A 250 -12.35 -1.39 14.52
N TRP A 251 -11.36 -0.49 14.61
CA TRP A 251 -9.94 -0.74 14.32
C TRP A 251 -9.10 0.42 14.82
N HIS A 252 -7.79 0.19 14.98
CA HIS A 252 -6.80 1.26 15.23
C HIS A 252 -5.70 1.24 14.16
N TYR A 253 -4.99 2.37 14.00
CA TYR A 253 -3.93 2.51 13.01
C TYR A 253 -2.65 3.06 13.64
N VAL A 254 -1.54 2.33 13.48
CA VAL A 254 -0.21 2.72 13.96
C VAL A 254 0.72 2.87 12.77
N ARG A 255 1.51 3.96 12.72
CA ARG A 255 2.53 4.18 11.70
C ARG A 255 3.87 4.48 12.39
N VAL A 256 4.89 3.68 12.09
CA VAL A 256 6.22 3.81 12.69
C VAL A 256 7.20 4.40 11.68
N HIS A 257 7.76 5.56 12.01
CA HIS A 257 8.65 6.37 11.18
C HIS A 257 10.02 6.57 11.83
N ARG A 258 10.55 5.55 12.51
CA ARG A 258 11.86 5.60 13.19
C ARG A 258 13.01 5.45 12.17
N ARG A 259 13.48 6.54 11.56
CA ARG A 259 14.56 6.52 10.54
C ARG A 259 15.84 7.23 11.03
N HIS A 260 16.74 6.43 11.59
CA HIS A 260 18.12 6.78 11.92
C HIS A 260 19.02 7.10 10.70
N GLY A 261 19.22 8.37 10.32
CA GLY A 261 20.18 8.71 9.25
C GLY A 261 19.82 8.06 7.91
N ALA A 262 20.81 7.70 7.07
CA ALA A 262 20.54 7.10 5.76
C ALA A 262 20.17 5.60 5.77
N SER A 263 20.52 4.85 6.82
CA SER A 263 20.45 3.38 6.81
C SER A 263 19.96 2.72 8.12
N ASP A 264 20.05 3.38 9.27
CA ASP A 264 19.56 2.79 10.51
C ASP A 264 18.03 2.88 10.56
N ARG A 265 17.36 1.73 10.47
CA ARG A 265 15.90 1.58 10.45
C ARG A 265 15.41 0.47 11.38
N LEU A 266 16.31 -0.18 12.10
CA LEU A 266 15.98 -1.33 12.93
C LEU A 266 15.69 -0.84 14.36
N LEU A 267 14.51 -1.16 14.88
CA LEU A 267 14.22 -0.86 16.28
C LEU A 267 14.90 -1.93 17.16
N PRO A 268 15.54 -1.54 18.28
CA PRO A 268 16.09 -2.49 19.24
C PRO A 268 14.98 -3.26 19.97
N GLN A 269 15.30 -4.43 20.53
CA GLN A 269 14.30 -5.33 21.14
C GLN A 269 13.45 -4.63 22.21
N GLY A 270 14.06 -3.81 23.09
CA GLY A 270 13.30 -3.09 24.12
C GLY A 270 12.24 -2.11 23.59
N GLU A 271 12.38 -1.60 22.35
CA GLU A 271 11.33 -0.80 21.71
C GLU A 271 10.20 -1.68 21.15
N MET A 272 10.51 -2.92 20.74
CA MET A 272 9.50 -3.92 20.36
C MET A 272 8.70 -4.39 21.58
N ASP A 273 9.39 -4.61 22.71
CA ASP A 273 8.76 -5.00 23.97
C ASP A 273 7.86 -3.87 24.50
N ALA A 274 8.33 -2.62 24.46
CA ALA A 274 7.53 -1.45 24.79
C ALA A 274 6.30 -1.28 23.86
N TRP A 275 6.45 -1.59 22.57
CA TRP A 275 5.32 -1.62 21.64
C TRP A 275 4.35 -2.76 21.92
N ALA A 276 4.82 -3.96 22.26
CA ALA A 276 3.97 -5.08 22.63
C ALA A 276 3.08 -4.76 23.85
N VAL A 277 3.65 -4.10 24.87
CA VAL A 277 2.90 -3.58 26.04
C VAL A 277 1.83 -2.57 25.61
N ARG A 278 2.18 -1.54 24.82
CA ARG A 278 1.20 -0.55 24.31
C ARG A 278 0.06 -1.20 23.54
N LEU A 279 0.37 -2.18 22.68
CA LEU A 279 -0.62 -2.88 21.86
C LEU A 279 -1.56 -3.73 22.72
N ALA A 280 -1.01 -4.51 23.66
CA ALA A 280 -1.78 -5.45 24.47
C ALA A 280 -2.57 -4.80 25.60
N GLU A 281 -2.01 -3.78 26.26
CA GLU A 281 -2.59 -3.21 27.49
C GLU A 281 -3.35 -1.89 27.24
N GLN A 282 -2.92 -1.09 26.27
CA GLN A 282 -3.44 0.28 26.07
C GLN A 282 -4.36 0.44 24.86
N LEU A 283 -4.19 -0.39 23.82
CA LEU A 283 -4.99 -0.37 22.60
C LEU A 283 -6.01 -1.51 22.55
N ALA A 284 -5.56 -2.76 22.60
CA ALA A 284 -6.45 -3.92 22.39
C ALA A 284 -7.70 -3.97 23.32
N PRO A 285 -7.65 -3.62 24.61
CA PRO A 285 -8.84 -3.65 25.47
C PRO A 285 -9.93 -2.63 25.09
N ARG A 286 -9.62 -1.68 24.21
CA ARG A 286 -10.52 -0.60 23.76
C ARG A 286 -11.05 -0.82 22.33
N LEU A 287 -10.72 -1.96 21.72
CA LEU A 287 -10.98 -2.25 20.30
C LEU A 287 -11.84 -3.51 20.13
N ARG A 288 -12.64 -3.51 19.06
CA ARG A 288 -13.49 -4.62 18.61
C ARG A 288 -12.98 -5.30 17.35
N GLY A 289 -12.03 -4.70 16.66
CA GLY A 289 -11.38 -5.22 15.46
C GLY A 289 -9.88 -4.97 15.45
N PRO A 290 -9.21 -5.05 14.29
CA PRO A 290 -7.76 -5.16 14.22
C PRO A 290 -7.00 -3.87 14.56
N ILE A 291 -5.76 -4.03 14.99
CA ILE A 291 -4.75 -2.96 14.99
C ILE A 291 -3.94 -3.12 13.70
N PHE A 292 -4.06 -2.18 12.79
CA PHE A 292 -3.18 -2.09 11.62
C PHE A 292 -1.86 -1.43 12.05
N PHE A 293 -0.73 -2.09 11.78
CA PHE A 293 0.60 -1.63 12.21
C PHE A 293 1.55 -1.53 11.01
N LEU A 294 1.81 -0.30 10.58
CA LEU A 294 2.50 -0.02 9.32
C LEU A 294 3.93 0.46 9.58
N TRP A 295 4.88 -0.33 9.09
CA TRP A 295 6.29 -0.01 9.11
C TRP A 295 6.64 0.95 7.98
N GLY A 296 6.85 2.22 8.32
CA GLY A 296 7.45 3.24 7.47
C GLY A 296 8.92 3.47 7.82
N THR A 297 9.64 2.38 8.10
CA THR A 297 11.07 2.35 8.45
C THR A 297 11.89 1.93 7.22
N ASP A 298 11.71 2.64 6.11
CA ASP A 298 12.16 2.18 4.79
C ASP A 298 13.69 2.25 4.64
N TRP A 299 14.31 1.07 4.54
CA TRP A 299 15.67 0.82 4.04
C TRP A 299 15.81 -0.69 3.86
N GLU A 300 16.11 -1.13 2.64
CA GLU A 300 16.23 -2.55 2.28
C GLU A 300 15.07 -3.42 2.82
N ASP A 301 15.35 -4.41 3.67
CA ASP A 301 14.35 -5.30 4.30
C ASP A 301 14.04 -4.96 5.76
N ALA A 302 14.48 -3.80 6.26
CA ALA A 302 14.31 -3.41 7.67
C ALA A 302 12.85 -3.45 8.15
N PRO A 303 11.82 -3.00 7.37
CA PRO A 303 10.41 -3.16 7.74
C PRO A 303 10.03 -4.62 8.03
N MET A 304 10.51 -5.59 7.23
CA MET A 304 10.21 -7.02 7.39
C MET A 304 11.00 -7.67 8.54
N ARG A 305 12.12 -7.08 8.94
CA ARG A 305 12.87 -7.48 10.14
C ARG A 305 12.17 -6.97 11.39
N ASN A 306 11.80 -5.68 11.40
CA ASN A 306 11.03 -5.06 12.47
C ASN A 306 9.71 -5.79 12.72
N ALA A 307 8.97 -6.11 11.66
CA ALA A 307 7.69 -6.82 11.77
C ALA A 307 7.80 -8.20 12.45
N ARG A 308 8.86 -8.95 12.14
CA ARG A 308 9.13 -10.25 12.76
C ARG A 308 9.51 -10.12 14.24
N SER A 309 10.31 -9.11 14.59
CA SER A 309 10.67 -8.85 15.98
C SER A 309 9.46 -8.40 16.82
N LEU A 310 8.57 -7.57 16.27
CA LEU A 310 7.32 -7.22 16.95
C LEU A 310 6.36 -8.41 17.07
N GLU A 311 6.25 -9.25 16.03
CA GLU A 311 5.44 -10.48 16.07
C GLU A 311 5.91 -11.46 17.15
N ALA A 312 7.22 -11.55 17.37
CA ALA A 312 7.80 -12.32 18.47
C ALA A 312 7.52 -11.70 19.86
N ALA A 313 7.54 -10.36 19.97
CA ALA A 313 7.32 -9.65 21.22
C ALA A 313 5.84 -9.61 21.67
N VAL A 314 4.88 -9.52 20.75
CA VAL A 314 3.45 -9.47 21.11
C VAL A 314 2.93 -10.80 21.68
N PRO A 315 1.98 -10.75 22.65
CA PRO A 315 1.38 -11.96 23.20
C PRO A 315 0.62 -12.75 22.11
N PRO A 316 0.52 -14.09 22.23
CA PRO A 316 -0.13 -14.94 21.22
C PRO A 316 -1.56 -14.50 20.85
N ALA A 317 -2.31 -13.93 21.78
CA ALA A 317 -3.68 -13.45 21.56
C ALA A 317 -3.80 -12.33 20.51
N LEU A 318 -2.73 -11.54 20.28
CA LEU A 318 -2.70 -10.51 19.24
C LEU A 318 -2.14 -10.98 17.90
N ARG A 319 -1.54 -12.19 17.82
CA ARG A 319 -0.85 -12.65 16.61
C ARG A 319 -1.86 -12.98 15.51
N CYS A 320 -1.50 -12.67 14.27
CA CYS A 320 -2.30 -13.00 13.10
C CYS A 320 -1.53 -13.98 12.20
N ASP A 321 -1.93 -15.26 12.20
CA ASP A 321 -1.41 -16.23 11.23
C ASP A 321 -2.00 -15.96 9.82
N TRP A 322 -1.44 -14.96 9.16
CA TRP A 322 -1.85 -14.54 7.83
C TRP A 322 -1.45 -15.56 6.76
N ARG A 323 -0.31 -16.23 6.94
CA ARG A 323 0.20 -17.22 5.98
C ARG A 323 -0.73 -18.42 5.91
N GLN A 324 -1.18 -18.94 7.05
CA GLN A 324 -2.15 -20.04 7.07
C GLN A 324 -3.50 -19.61 6.49
N ARG A 325 -3.96 -18.37 6.74
CA ARG A 325 -5.19 -17.84 6.10
C ARG A 325 -5.09 -17.82 4.57
N CYS A 326 -3.95 -17.44 4.01
CA CYS A 326 -3.72 -17.50 2.55
C CYS A 326 -3.82 -18.94 2.03
N VAL A 327 -3.17 -19.90 2.70
CA VAL A 327 -3.21 -21.32 2.32
C VAL A 327 -4.63 -21.88 2.37
N THR A 328 -5.38 -21.60 3.44
CA THR A 328 -6.78 -22.03 3.57
C THR A 328 -7.65 -21.42 2.47
N ALA A 329 -7.53 -20.11 2.20
CA ALA A 329 -8.32 -19.45 1.15
C ALA A 329 -8.02 -19.99 -0.25
N GLU A 330 -6.74 -20.24 -0.58
CA GLU A 330 -6.34 -20.87 -1.84
C GLU A 330 -6.86 -22.31 -1.96
N GLY A 331 -6.81 -23.09 -0.87
CA GLY A 331 -7.37 -24.44 -0.80
C GLY A 331 -8.88 -24.46 -1.02
N THR A 332 -9.62 -23.56 -0.36
CA THR A 332 -11.07 -23.40 -0.54
C THR A 332 -11.41 -23.02 -1.99
N GLN A 333 -10.69 -22.07 -2.60
CA GLN A 333 -10.95 -21.69 -4.00
C GLN A 333 -10.78 -22.86 -4.97
N ARG A 334 -9.74 -23.69 -4.80
CA ARG A 334 -9.50 -24.89 -5.63
C ARG A 334 -10.62 -25.94 -5.54
N GLY A 335 -11.39 -25.96 -4.46
CA GLY A 335 -12.56 -26.84 -4.28
C GLY A 335 -13.87 -26.32 -4.87
N THR A 336 -13.90 -25.11 -5.45
CA THR A 336 -15.16 -24.52 -5.95
C THR A 336 -15.50 -24.98 -7.38
N ILE A 337 -16.79 -25.12 -7.66
CA ILE A 337 -17.31 -25.37 -9.02
C ILE A 337 -16.86 -24.28 -10.01
N GLN A 338 -16.73 -23.03 -9.56
CA GLN A 338 -16.19 -21.92 -10.38
C GLN A 338 -14.73 -22.15 -10.79
N TYR A 339 -13.90 -22.71 -9.91
CA TYR A 339 -12.52 -23.09 -10.24
C TYR A 339 -12.47 -24.27 -11.23
N LEU A 340 -13.37 -25.26 -11.10
CA LEU A 340 -13.49 -26.36 -12.07
C LEU A 340 -13.88 -25.84 -13.47
N PHE A 341 -14.83 -24.91 -13.57
CA PHE A 341 -15.18 -24.28 -14.85
C PHE A 341 -14.05 -23.41 -15.42
N ALA A 342 -13.31 -22.67 -14.57
CA ALA A 342 -12.15 -21.89 -15.01
C ALA A 342 -11.01 -22.78 -15.54
N GLN A 343 -10.77 -23.93 -14.89
CA GLN A 343 -9.83 -24.96 -15.36
C GLN A 343 -10.28 -25.57 -16.71
N ALA A 344 -11.56 -25.91 -16.84
CA ALA A 344 -12.11 -26.44 -18.09
C ALA A 344 -12.02 -25.43 -19.25
N ALA A 345 -12.30 -24.15 -19.00
CA ALA A 345 -12.18 -23.09 -20.00
C ALA A 345 -10.71 -22.86 -20.44
N ALA A 346 -9.75 -22.95 -19.51
CA ALA A 346 -8.32 -22.86 -19.84
C ALA A 346 -7.82 -24.08 -20.63
N ALA A 347 -8.31 -25.29 -20.30
CA ALA A 347 -7.96 -26.52 -21.02
C ALA A 347 -8.56 -26.55 -22.44
N GLY A 348 -9.73 -25.92 -22.65
CA GLY A 348 -10.37 -25.81 -23.97
C GLY A 348 -9.64 -24.90 -24.97
N SER A 349 -8.70 -24.04 -24.53
CA SER A 349 -8.02 -23.08 -25.42
C SER A 349 -6.75 -23.60 -26.10
N SER A 350 -6.34 -24.87 -25.86
CA SER A 350 -5.07 -25.42 -26.37
C SER A 350 -5.24 -26.53 -27.42
N GLY A 351 -6.34 -26.55 -28.17
CA GLY A 351 -6.62 -27.58 -29.19
C GLY A 351 -7.32 -27.04 -30.44
N GLY A 352 -6.56 -26.62 -31.44
CA GLY A 352 -7.12 -26.25 -32.76
C GLY A 352 -6.10 -25.58 -33.68
N GLY A 353 -5.58 -26.33 -34.66
CA GLY A 353 -4.67 -25.78 -35.67
C GLY A 353 -3.74 -26.81 -36.32
N GLY A 354 -4.27 -27.71 -37.16
CA GLY A 354 -3.47 -28.70 -37.88
C GLY A 354 -4.08 -29.14 -39.21
N SER A 355 -3.22 -29.24 -40.23
CA SER A 355 -3.40 -29.77 -41.60
C SER A 355 -3.86 -28.82 -42.71
N GLY A 356 -3.23 -28.97 -43.88
CA GLY A 356 -3.42 -28.18 -45.11
C GLY A 356 -2.09 -27.95 -45.84
N ALA A 357 -1.65 -28.92 -46.66
CA ALA A 357 -0.37 -28.88 -47.39
C ALA A 357 -0.54 -28.54 -48.88
N ALA A 358 0.51 -28.00 -49.51
CA ALA A 358 0.75 -28.07 -50.97
C ALA A 358 2.22 -27.71 -51.31
N ASP A 359 2.78 -28.38 -52.32
CA ASP A 359 4.16 -28.27 -52.78
C ASP A 359 4.42 -27.09 -53.74
N GLY A 360 5.69 -26.81 -54.05
CA GLY A 360 6.08 -25.89 -55.13
C GLY A 360 7.58 -25.59 -55.19
N GLU A 361 8.27 -26.11 -56.20
CA GLU A 361 9.72 -25.95 -56.41
C GLU A 361 10.11 -24.61 -57.08
N GLY A 362 11.39 -24.22 -56.90
CA GLY A 362 12.18 -23.60 -57.97
C GLY A 362 12.18 -22.07 -58.11
N GLN A 363 13.32 -21.43 -57.81
CA GLN A 363 14.33 -21.07 -58.84
C GLN A 363 15.50 -20.26 -58.25
N GLN A 364 16.65 -20.36 -58.90
CA GLN A 364 17.88 -19.63 -58.57
C GLN A 364 17.88 -18.24 -59.22
N GLN A 365 18.56 -17.27 -58.61
CA GLN A 365 19.37 -16.33 -59.38
C GLN A 365 20.48 -15.68 -58.54
N GLN A 366 21.73 -15.78 -59.04
CA GLN A 366 22.91 -15.07 -58.53
C GLN A 366 23.12 -13.75 -59.29
N LYS A 367 23.70 -12.76 -58.62
CA LYS A 367 24.62 -11.72 -59.14
C LYS A 367 25.33 -11.11 -57.92
N GLN A 368 26.61 -11.42 -57.67
CA GLN A 368 27.77 -10.71 -58.25
C GLN A 368 27.60 -9.19 -58.17
N GLU A 369 28.14 -8.56 -57.12
CA GLU A 369 29.54 -8.10 -56.99
C GLU A 369 29.86 -6.86 -57.83
N THR A 370 30.21 -5.78 -57.12
CA THR A 370 31.29 -4.87 -57.54
C THR A 370 31.73 -4.08 -56.30
N GLY A 371 33.02 -4.13 -55.98
CA GLY A 371 33.58 -3.33 -54.88
C GLY A 371 34.57 -2.31 -55.40
N GLN A 372 34.74 -1.20 -54.68
CA GLN A 372 35.96 -0.40 -54.78
C GLN A 372 36.38 0.15 -53.43
N LYS A 373 37.65 -0.09 -53.07
CA LYS A 373 38.29 0.36 -51.84
C LYS A 373 39.00 1.70 -52.05
N ARG A 374 38.97 2.55 -51.01
CA ARG A 374 40.05 3.43 -50.48
C ARG A 374 39.39 4.40 -49.49
N GLY A 375 39.89 4.68 -48.29
CA GLY A 375 41.05 4.15 -47.55
C GLY A 375 41.42 5.11 -46.41
N ARG A 376 42.06 4.61 -45.34
CA ARG A 376 42.45 5.34 -44.09
C ARG A 376 41.28 5.74 -43.18
N GLU A 377 41.37 5.85 -41.86
CA GLU A 377 42.27 5.35 -40.78
C GLU A 377 41.50 5.64 -39.44
N ALA A 378 41.60 4.94 -38.31
CA ALA A 378 42.42 3.78 -37.92
C ALA A 378 41.70 2.89 -36.85
N ALA A 379 42.41 2.49 -35.78
CA ALA A 379 42.07 1.61 -34.66
C ALA A 379 41.42 2.34 -33.44
N ALA A 380 40.76 1.71 -32.46
CA ALA A 380 40.24 0.34 -32.33
C ALA A 380 39.22 0.22 -31.17
N ALA A 381 38.30 -0.73 -31.31
CA ALA A 381 37.60 -1.43 -30.22
C ALA A 381 38.03 -2.93 -30.30
N PRO A 382 37.39 -3.96 -29.70
CA PRO A 382 36.26 -3.98 -28.77
C PRO A 382 36.43 -5.00 -27.59
N GLY A 383 35.35 -5.24 -26.84
CA GLY A 383 35.31 -6.28 -25.79
C GLY A 383 33.91 -6.83 -25.47
N SER A 384 32.97 -6.82 -26.41
CA SER A 384 31.60 -7.30 -26.19
C SER A 384 31.41 -8.77 -26.60
N GLY A 385 31.20 -9.66 -25.63
CA GLY A 385 30.78 -11.04 -25.89
C GLY A 385 29.25 -11.19 -25.93
N LYS A 386 28.68 -11.54 -27.09
CA LYS A 386 27.29 -12.00 -27.19
C LYS A 386 27.22 -13.51 -26.88
N ARG A 387 26.21 -13.93 -26.11
CA ARG A 387 25.63 -15.28 -26.19
C ARG A 387 24.11 -15.20 -26.21
N SER A 388 23.49 -16.19 -26.82
CA SER A 388 22.09 -16.20 -27.23
C SER A 388 21.22 -17.18 -26.45
N SER A 389 19.91 -16.92 -26.51
CA SER A 389 18.79 -17.86 -26.47
C SER A 389 18.31 -18.48 -25.14
N SER A 390 16.97 -18.52 -25.09
CA SER A 390 16.07 -19.43 -24.35
C SER A 390 15.98 -19.33 -22.81
N GLY A 391 14.78 -19.64 -22.28
CA GLY A 391 14.54 -19.76 -20.83
C GLY A 391 13.51 -18.79 -20.21
N GLY A 392 12.36 -18.55 -20.86
CA GLY A 392 11.22 -17.86 -20.24
C GLY A 392 10.57 -18.71 -19.14
N GLY A 393 11.15 -18.72 -17.94
CA GLY A 393 10.64 -19.48 -16.79
C GLY A 393 9.42 -18.82 -16.15
N SER A 394 8.22 -19.34 -16.44
CA SER A 394 6.98 -18.94 -15.76
C SER A 394 7.03 -19.25 -14.26
N ILE A 395 6.48 -18.34 -13.45
CA ILE A 395 6.35 -18.44 -11.98
C ILE A 395 5.64 -19.73 -11.51
N LEU A 396 4.89 -20.39 -12.41
CA LEU A 396 4.28 -21.70 -12.18
C LEU A 396 5.28 -22.81 -11.84
N ARG A 397 6.55 -22.74 -12.30
CA ARG A 397 7.57 -23.75 -11.95
C ARG A 397 8.00 -23.71 -10.48
N PHE A 398 7.94 -22.55 -9.83
CA PHE A 398 8.28 -22.43 -8.40
C PHE A 398 7.18 -23.00 -7.50
N LEU A 399 5.92 -22.90 -7.94
CA LEU A 399 4.74 -23.37 -7.21
C LEU A 399 4.54 -24.91 -7.20
N GLN A 400 5.39 -25.66 -7.91
CA GLN A 400 5.27 -27.12 -8.05
C GLN A 400 6.26 -27.92 -7.19
N GLN A 401 7.20 -27.27 -6.50
CA GLN A 401 8.15 -27.96 -5.62
C GLN A 401 7.57 -28.11 -4.20
N ARG A 402 6.97 -29.28 -3.93
CA ARG A 402 6.72 -29.74 -2.55
C ARG A 402 8.01 -30.34 -1.97
N PRO A 403 8.37 -30.07 -0.71
CA PRO A 403 9.32 -30.92 0.00
C PRO A 403 8.68 -32.28 0.26
N SER A 404 9.38 -33.37 -0.06
CA SER A 404 9.01 -34.71 0.44
C SER A 404 9.24 -34.78 1.95
N PRO A 405 8.43 -35.53 2.71
CA PRO A 405 8.74 -35.81 4.11
C PRO A 405 10.02 -36.65 4.18
N ALA A 406 10.92 -36.31 5.10
CA ALA A 406 12.07 -37.13 5.41
C ALA A 406 11.60 -38.38 6.18
N THR A 407 11.88 -39.56 5.63
CA THR A 407 11.88 -40.83 6.37
C THR A 407 13.29 -41.07 6.91
N GLY A 408 13.41 -41.21 8.23
CA GLY A 408 14.68 -41.38 8.96
C GLY A 408 14.50 -40.97 10.40
#